data_AF-A0A3D2UYU4-F1
#
_entry.id   AF-A0A3D2UYU4-F1
#
_cell.length_a   1.000
_cell.length_b   1.000
_cell.length_c   1.000
_cell.angle_alpha   90.00
_cell.angle_beta   90.00
_cell.angle_gamma   90.00
#
_symmetry.space_group_name_H-M   'P 1'
#
loop_
_entity.id
_entity.type
_entity.pdbx_description
1 polymer ?
#
loop_
_entity_poly.entity_id
_entity_poly.type
_entity_poly.pdbx_seq_one_letter_code
_entity_poly.pdbx_strand_id
1 'polypeptide(L)'
;RMTTDQLRGLADFAEKYSHGILHITTRQDIQLHYVNIQNVSQGLEDLAQAGVTTREACGNTVRNVTACHKAGTCATEVFDVAPYALAVSKYLLRKDLTQNLPRKFKITFGGCSGCGLAPIHDIGLKAVIQKDGDKEVRGFRVLIGGGLGSFPHAAKHLVDFIPADKMLRMCEAIVSVFDKYGDKRNRNKARLKFVVDKLGMDKITELYEEEYAALDTKAYPSIELPEGGNPDIPEYQPDNQ
;
A
#
# COMPACT_ATOMS: atom_id res chain seq x y z
N ARG A 1 -8.72 5.63 1.29
CA ARG A 1 -9.55 6.86 1.45
C ARG A 1 -10.05 7.23 0.06
N MET A 2 -11.27 7.73 -0.03
CA MET A 2 -11.92 8.11 -1.28
C MET A 2 -12.78 9.34 -0.99
N THR A 3 -12.80 10.31 -1.88
CA THR A 3 -13.68 11.49 -1.77
C THR A 3 -15.07 11.16 -2.29
N THR A 4 -16.06 11.99 -1.93
CA THR A 4 -17.43 11.85 -2.45
C THR A 4 -17.45 11.94 -3.99
N ASP A 5 -16.64 12.82 -4.58
CA ASP A 5 -16.58 12.99 -6.03
C ASP A 5 -15.97 11.79 -6.74
N GLN A 6 -14.94 11.15 -6.15
CA GLN A 6 -14.40 9.88 -6.65
C GLN A 6 -15.45 8.75 -6.60
N LEU A 7 -16.24 8.68 -5.53
CA LEU A 7 -17.31 7.70 -5.41
C LEU A 7 -18.42 7.93 -6.45
N ARG A 8 -18.82 9.20 -6.67
CA ARG A 8 -19.76 9.56 -7.74
C ARG A 8 -19.21 9.20 -9.12
N GLY A 9 -17.94 9.52 -9.41
CA GLY A 9 -17.31 9.15 -10.67
C GLY A 9 -17.28 7.63 -10.92
N LEU A 10 -17.08 6.83 -9.86
CA LEU A 10 -17.18 5.37 -9.95
C LEU A 10 -18.62 4.88 -10.19
N ALA A 11 -19.62 5.52 -9.59
CA ALA A 11 -21.03 5.22 -9.83
C ALA A 11 -21.43 5.57 -11.27
N ASP A 12 -21.07 6.76 -11.75
CA ASP A 12 -21.30 7.20 -13.14
C ASP A 12 -20.65 6.25 -14.14
N PHE A 13 -19.40 5.82 -13.87
CA PHE A 13 -18.74 4.81 -14.69
C PHE A 13 -19.53 3.49 -14.68
N ALA A 14 -20.02 3.07 -13.52
CA ALA A 14 -20.74 1.80 -13.39
C ALA A 14 -22.04 1.78 -14.20
N GLU A 15 -22.77 2.89 -14.22
CA GLU A 15 -24.00 3.06 -14.98
C GLU A 15 -23.74 3.16 -16.50
N LYS A 16 -22.72 3.92 -16.90
CA LYS A 16 -22.41 4.15 -18.32
C LYS A 16 -21.75 2.95 -19.00
N TYR A 17 -20.83 2.30 -18.31
CA TYR A 17 -19.88 1.38 -18.94
C TYR A 17 -19.92 -0.05 -18.39
N SER A 18 -20.73 -0.33 -17.37
CA SER A 18 -20.82 -1.62 -16.65
C SER A 18 -22.30 -1.95 -16.39
N HIS A 19 -22.60 -2.80 -15.41
CA HIS A 19 -23.95 -3.19 -15.00
C HIS A 19 -24.44 -2.44 -13.73
N GLY A 20 -23.87 -1.28 -13.39
CA GLY A 20 -24.27 -0.51 -12.21
C GLY A 20 -23.88 -1.12 -10.85
N ILE A 21 -23.00 -2.12 -10.82
CA ILE A 21 -22.58 -2.81 -9.58
C ILE A 21 -21.10 -2.52 -9.28
N LEU A 22 -20.82 -2.05 -8.06
CA LEU A 22 -19.47 -1.84 -7.53
C LEU A 22 -19.15 -2.91 -6.48
N HIS A 23 -18.05 -3.64 -6.67
CA HIS A 23 -17.61 -4.66 -5.71
C HIS A 23 -16.43 -4.15 -4.88
N ILE A 24 -16.59 -4.10 -3.56
CA ILE A 24 -15.49 -3.81 -2.64
C ILE A 24 -14.64 -5.06 -2.45
N THR A 25 -13.34 -4.96 -2.64
CA THR A 25 -12.40 -6.08 -2.53
C THR A 25 -11.84 -6.23 -1.11
N THR A 26 -11.26 -7.40 -0.83
CA THR A 26 -10.50 -7.67 0.41
C THR A 26 -9.24 -6.80 0.58
N ARG A 27 -8.90 -5.98 -0.42
CA ARG A 27 -7.81 -5.00 -0.36
C ARG A 27 -8.31 -3.56 -0.40
N GLN A 28 -9.55 -3.28 0.04
CA GLN A 28 -10.08 -1.91 0.14
C GLN A 28 -10.12 -1.18 -1.21
N ASP A 29 -10.28 -1.93 -2.30
CA ASP A 29 -10.34 -1.44 -3.68
C ASP A 29 -11.72 -1.71 -4.28
N ILE A 30 -12.05 -1.12 -5.42
CA ILE A 30 -13.33 -1.29 -6.11
C ILE A 30 -13.12 -2.00 -7.45
N GLN A 31 -13.91 -3.05 -7.70
CA GLN A 31 -13.93 -3.79 -8.96
C GLN A 31 -15.27 -3.62 -9.68
N LEU A 32 -15.17 -3.30 -10.96
CA LEU A 32 -16.28 -3.17 -11.91
C LEU A 32 -16.16 -4.31 -12.93
N HIS A 33 -17.27 -4.94 -13.27
CA HIS A 33 -17.32 -6.10 -14.16
C HIS A 33 -18.16 -5.78 -15.40
N TYR A 34 -18.09 -6.63 -16.43
CA TYR A 34 -18.89 -6.48 -17.66
C TYR A 34 -18.64 -5.19 -18.45
N VAL A 35 -17.46 -4.58 -18.27
CA VAL A 35 -17.05 -3.43 -19.09
C VAL A 35 -16.74 -3.88 -20.50
N ASN A 36 -17.46 -3.35 -21.49
CA ASN A 36 -17.19 -3.64 -22.89
C ASN A 36 -15.84 -3.05 -23.30
N ILE A 37 -15.00 -3.84 -23.98
CA ILE A 37 -13.66 -3.45 -24.43
C ILE A 37 -13.67 -2.16 -25.27
N GLN A 38 -14.73 -1.92 -26.05
CA GLN A 38 -14.89 -0.71 -26.88
C GLN A 38 -15.03 0.56 -26.03
N ASN A 39 -15.57 0.43 -24.82
CA ASN A 39 -15.79 1.55 -23.90
C ASN A 39 -14.60 1.79 -22.96
N VAL A 40 -13.59 0.92 -22.96
CA VAL A 40 -12.49 0.99 -21.99
C VAL A 40 -11.70 2.30 -22.12
N SER A 41 -11.45 2.78 -23.34
CA SER A 41 -10.69 4.03 -23.52
C SER A 41 -11.41 5.22 -22.89
N GLN A 42 -12.68 5.43 -23.24
CA GLN A 42 -13.47 6.53 -22.70
C GLN A 42 -13.68 6.38 -21.20
N GLY A 43 -14.02 5.17 -20.73
CA GLY A 43 -14.22 4.94 -19.31
C GLY A 43 -12.97 5.21 -18.47
N LEU A 44 -11.77 4.90 -18.97
CA LEU A 44 -10.52 5.23 -18.28
C LEU A 44 -10.27 6.74 -18.22
N GLU A 45 -10.68 7.49 -19.24
CA GLU A 45 -10.61 8.95 -19.25
C GLU A 45 -11.57 9.56 -18.23
N ASP A 46 -12.83 9.10 -18.18
CA ASP A 46 -13.84 9.55 -17.22
C ASP A 46 -13.39 9.28 -15.77
N LEU A 47 -12.82 8.10 -15.49
CA LEU A 47 -12.25 7.79 -14.18
C LEU A 47 -11.07 8.71 -13.84
N ALA A 48 -10.20 9.00 -14.82
CA ALA A 48 -9.07 9.90 -14.61
C ALA A 48 -9.53 11.33 -14.31
N GLN A 49 -10.59 11.81 -14.96
CA GLN A 49 -11.23 13.10 -14.67
C GLN A 49 -11.80 13.15 -13.25
N ALA A 50 -12.34 12.04 -12.75
CA ALA A 50 -12.76 11.89 -11.35
C ALA A 50 -11.59 11.68 -10.36
N GLY A 51 -10.34 11.71 -10.82
CA GLY A 51 -9.16 11.50 -9.97
C GLY A 51 -8.97 10.05 -9.51
N VAL A 52 -9.50 9.08 -10.25
CA VAL A 52 -9.36 7.64 -10.01
C VAL A 52 -8.43 7.00 -11.05
N THR A 53 -7.49 6.18 -10.59
CA THR A 53 -6.55 5.46 -11.47
C THR A 53 -6.74 3.96 -11.32
N THR A 54 -6.70 3.24 -12.45
CA THR A 54 -6.70 1.76 -12.50
C THR A 54 -5.31 1.19 -12.73
N ARG A 55 -4.31 2.05 -12.86
CA ARG A 55 -2.95 1.66 -13.24
C ARG A 55 -2.30 0.87 -12.12
N GLU A 56 -1.63 -0.21 -12.51
CA GLU A 56 -0.94 -1.14 -11.59
C GLU A 56 -1.85 -1.87 -10.57
N ALA A 57 -3.18 -1.77 -10.69
CA ALA A 57 -4.11 -2.56 -9.88
C ALA A 57 -3.94 -4.09 -10.09
N CYS A 58 -3.50 -4.49 -11.28
CA CYS A 58 -3.26 -5.86 -11.70
C CYS A 58 -1.84 -6.07 -12.24
N GLY A 59 -1.50 -7.32 -12.56
CA GLY A 59 -0.19 -7.67 -13.11
C GLY A 59 0.89 -7.94 -12.07
N ASN A 60 2.14 -7.83 -12.51
CA ASN A 60 3.37 -8.07 -11.77
C ASN A 60 4.00 -6.75 -11.30
N THR A 61 3.28 -6.11 -10.39
CA THR A 61 3.58 -4.77 -9.88
C THR A 61 3.11 -4.67 -8.43
N VAL A 62 3.26 -3.49 -7.83
CA VAL A 62 2.76 -3.16 -6.50
C VAL A 62 1.25 -2.99 -6.59
N ARG A 63 0.51 -3.79 -5.81
CA ARG A 63 -0.95 -3.71 -5.69
C ARG A 63 -1.35 -2.56 -4.78
N ASN A 64 -2.66 -2.29 -4.71
CA ASN A 64 -3.21 -1.31 -3.78
C ASN A 64 -2.55 -1.40 -2.39
N VAL A 65 -2.06 -0.27 -1.90
CA VAL A 65 -1.43 -0.14 -0.58
C VAL A 65 -2.54 0.01 0.44
N THR A 66 -2.73 -1.01 1.28
CA THR A 66 -3.82 -1.01 2.26
C THR A 66 -3.42 -0.31 3.55
N ALA A 67 -4.40 0.19 4.29
CA ALA A 67 -4.20 0.82 5.59
C ALA A 67 -5.28 0.38 6.59
N CYS A 68 -5.18 0.78 7.85
CA CYS A 68 -6.29 0.61 8.78
C CYS A 68 -7.55 1.32 8.27
N HIS A 69 -8.69 0.63 8.32
CA HIS A 69 -9.96 1.17 7.84
C HIS A 69 -10.47 2.36 8.69
N LYS A 70 -10.02 2.47 9.95
CA LYS A 70 -10.30 3.58 10.88
C LYS A 70 -9.07 4.50 11.10
N ALA A 71 -8.10 4.51 10.18
CA ALA A 71 -6.92 5.36 10.33
C ALA A 71 -7.30 6.84 10.41
N GLY A 72 -6.86 7.52 11.47
CA GLY A 72 -7.16 8.92 11.81
C GLY A 72 -8.38 9.11 12.72
N THR A 73 -9.16 8.07 13.01
CA THR A 73 -10.34 8.15 13.88
C THR A 73 -10.38 7.05 14.93
N CYS A 74 -9.35 6.22 15.04
CA CYS A 74 -9.34 5.05 15.89
C CYS A 74 -8.74 5.40 17.25
N ALA A 75 -9.51 5.22 18.33
CA ALA A 75 -9.04 5.52 19.69
C ALA A 75 -7.80 4.71 20.14
N THR A 76 -7.48 3.61 19.45
CA THR A 76 -6.34 2.73 19.80
C THR A 76 -5.21 2.80 18.77
N GLU A 77 -5.28 3.71 17.79
CA GLU A 77 -4.15 3.90 16.87
C GLU A 77 -3.03 4.70 17.52
N VAL A 78 -1.80 4.37 17.14
CA VAL A 78 -0.60 5.11 17.57
C VAL A 78 -0.55 6.47 16.87
N PHE A 79 -0.82 6.49 15.55
CA PHE A 79 -1.02 7.69 14.74
C PHE A 79 -1.73 7.33 13.42
N ASP A 80 -2.28 8.33 12.72
CA ASP A 80 -2.93 8.14 11.42
C ASP A 80 -1.94 7.62 10.36
N VAL A 81 -2.11 6.36 9.95
CA VAL A 81 -1.26 5.72 8.94
C VAL A 81 -1.71 5.94 7.49
N ALA A 82 -2.90 6.50 7.25
CA ALA A 82 -3.44 6.65 5.90
C ALA A 82 -2.63 7.60 4.99
N PRO A 83 -2.11 8.75 5.46
CA PRO A 83 -1.26 9.63 4.64
C PRO A 83 0.00 8.91 4.15
N TYR A 84 0.58 8.05 5.00
CA TYR A 84 1.77 7.27 4.67
C TYR A 84 1.50 6.19 3.62
N ALA A 85 0.36 5.49 3.73
CA ALA A 85 -0.08 4.54 2.73
C ALA A 85 -0.31 5.21 1.36
N LEU A 86 -0.93 6.40 1.35
CA LEU A 86 -1.13 7.19 0.14
C LEU A 86 0.20 7.64 -0.47
N ALA A 87 1.15 8.10 0.35
CA ALA A 87 2.48 8.50 -0.09
C ALA A 87 3.24 7.33 -0.75
N VAL A 88 3.23 6.13 -0.15
CA VAL A 88 3.82 4.93 -0.77
C VAL A 88 3.13 4.59 -2.08
N SER A 89 1.80 4.63 -2.12
CA SER A 89 1.04 4.34 -3.34
C SER A 89 1.39 5.31 -4.47
N LYS A 90 1.43 6.61 -4.20
CA LYS A 90 1.81 7.64 -5.19
C LYS A 90 3.26 7.49 -5.64
N TYR A 91 4.16 7.20 -4.70
CA TYR A 91 5.59 7.10 -4.96
C TYR A 91 5.98 5.90 -5.83
N LEU A 92 5.33 4.76 -5.62
CA LEU A 92 5.63 3.52 -6.34
C LEU A 92 4.86 3.39 -7.67
N LEU A 93 3.76 4.13 -7.84
CA LEU A 93 2.99 4.15 -9.08
C LEU A 93 3.84 4.76 -10.22
N ARG A 94 3.85 4.11 -11.38
CA ARG A 94 4.67 4.46 -12.58
C ARG A 94 6.17 4.38 -12.41
N LYS A 95 6.67 3.90 -11.28
CA LYS A 95 8.11 3.82 -11.09
C LYS A 95 8.67 2.71 -11.99
N ASP A 96 9.79 2.97 -12.66
CA ASP A 96 10.41 1.98 -13.57
C ASP A 96 10.64 0.63 -12.88
N LEU A 97 11.09 0.69 -11.62
CA LEU A 97 11.31 -0.46 -10.75
C LEU A 97 10.06 -1.35 -10.58
N THR A 98 8.86 -0.78 -10.57
CA THR A 98 7.62 -1.51 -10.24
C THR A 98 6.85 -2.01 -11.46
N GLN A 99 7.32 -1.75 -12.69
CA GLN A 99 6.58 -2.09 -13.91
C GLN A 99 6.66 -3.58 -14.28
N ASN A 100 7.73 -4.28 -13.88
CA ASN A 100 7.96 -5.68 -14.28
C ASN A 100 8.62 -6.51 -13.16
N LEU A 101 7.99 -6.49 -11.98
CA LEU A 101 8.43 -7.31 -10.86
C LEU A 101 8.30 -8.81 -11.19
N PRO A 102 8.98 -9.70 -10.47
CA PRO A 102 8.81 -11.15 -10.65
C PRO A 102 7.35 -11.61 -10.47
N ARG A 103 6.63 -11.01 -9.52
CA ARG A 103 5.20 -11.27 -9.28
C ARG A 103 4.54 -10.12 -8.53
N LYS A 104 3.21 -10.21 -8.31
CA LYS A 104 2.44 -9.23 -7.51
C LYS A 104 3.07 -8.97 -6.14
N PHE A 105 3.11 -7.69 -5.75
CA PHE A 105 3.69 -7.22 -4.50
C PHE A 105 2.65 -6.45 -3.68
N LYS A 106 2.49 -6.76 -2.40
CA LYS A 106 1.43 -6.22 -1.53
C LYS A 106 2.04 -5.53 -0.33
N ILE A 107 1.66 -4.27 -0.12
CA ILE A 107 2.09 -3.45 1.01
C ILE A 107 0.88 -3.11 1.87
N THR A 108 1.08 -3.02 3.18
CA THR A 108 0.04 -2.59 4.12
C THR A 108 0.59 -1.79 5.29
N PHE A 109 -0.28 -0.95 5.85
CA PHE A 109 -0.04 -0.16 7.05
C PHE A 109 -1.02 -0.52 8.17
N GLY A 110 -0.48 -0.69 9.38
CA GLY A 110 -1.23 -0.92 10.60
C GLY A 110 -0.97 0.19 11.63
N GLY A 111 -1.98 0.95 12.02
CA GLY A 111 -1.91 1.98 13.07
C GLY A 111 -2.10 1.44 14.49
N CYS A 112 -2.62 0.23 14.65
CA CYS A 112 -2.85 -0.41 15.95
C CYS A 112 -2.36 -1.87 15.95
N SER A 113 -2.52 -2.58 17.07
CA SER A 113 -1.99 -3.94 17.25
C SER A 113 -2.63 -5.02 16.35
N GLY A 114 -3.89 -4.83 15.92
CA GLY A 114 -4.65 -5.87 15.21
C GLY A 114 -4.95 -5.60 13.73
N CYS A 115 -5.03 -4.34 13.31
CA CYS A 115 -5.46 -3.98 11.95
C CYS A 115 -4.31 -4.00 10.93
N GLY A 116 -4.65 -3.97 9.64
CA GLY A 116 -3.68 -3.88 8.54
C GLY A 116 -3.18 -5.24 8.01
N LEU A 117 -3.36 -6.34 8.74
CA LEU A 117 -3.01 -7.70 8.27
C LEU A 117 -1.54 -7.81 7.80
N ALA A 118 -0.61 -7.12 8.47
CA ALA A 118 0.82 -7.11 8.16
C ALA A 118 1.43 -8.51 7.96
N PRO A 119 1.09 -9.56 8.76
CA PRO A 119 1.66 -10.90 8.59
C PRO A 119 1.41 -11.57 7.23
N ILE A 120 0.49 -11.09 6.40
CA ILE A 120 0.15 -11.71 5.10
C ILE A 120 0.54 -10.86 3.88
N HIS A 121 1.28 -9.79 4.10
CA HIS A 121 1.73 -8.86 3.07
C HIS A 121 3.21 -9.04 2.75
N ASP A 122 3.62 -8.65 1.53
CA ASP A 122 5.02 -8.68 1.14
C ASP A 122 5.82 -7.63 1.95
N ILE A 123 5.22 -6.48 2.26
CA ILE A 123 5.68 -5.53 3.30
C ILE A 123 4.51 -5.18 4.22
N GLY A 124 4.71 -5.28 5.53
CA GLY A 124 3.80 -4.79 6.55
C GLY A 124 4.49 -3.77 7.45
N LEU A 125 3.95 -2.55 7.48
CA LEU A 125 4.42 -1.44 8.31
C LEU A 125 3.48 -1.25 9.50
N LYS A 126 3.98 -1.42 10.72
CA LYS A 126 3.21 -1.20 11.95
C LYS A 126 3.67 0.08 12.64
N ALA A 127 2.75 0.99 12.88
CA ALA A 127 3.02 2.27 13.54
C ALA A 127 3.63 2.06 14.93
N VAL A 128 4.72 2.76 15.18
CA VAL A 128 5.42 2.80 16.48
C VAL A 128 5.97 4.20 16.69
N ILE A 129 6.06 4.61 17.96
CA ILE A 129 6.71 5.86 18.35
C ILE A 129 7.97 5.49 19.14
N GLN A 130 9.09 6.09 18.76
CA GLN A 130 10.33 6.01 19.52
C GLN A 130 10.62 7.36 20.15
N LYS A 131 11.10 7.35 21.40
CA LYS A 131 11.57 8.56 22.07
C LYS A 131 13.03 8.82 21.69
N ASP A 132 13.32 10.05 21.27
CA ASP A 132 14.66 10.57 21.04
C ASP A 132 14.83 11.82 21.92
N GLY A 133 15.34 11.61 23.13
CA GLY A 133 15.28 12.60 24.21
C GLY A 133 13.84 12.99 24.54
N ASP A 134 13.54 14.29 24.46
CA ASP A 134 12.20 14.85 24.70
C ASP A 134 11.29 14.82 23.46
N LYS A 135 11.78 14.33 22.31
CA LYS A 135 11.02 14.29 21.05
C LYS A 135 10.45 12.90 20.81
N GLU A 136 9.21 12.86 20.36
CA GLU A 136 8.59 11.65 19.84
C GLU A 136 8.77 11.57 18.33
N VAL A 137 9.44 10.51 17.87
CA VAL A 137 9.67 10.23 16.46
C VAL A 137 8.70 9.15 16.00
N ARG A 138 7.83 9.51 15.04
CA ARG A 138 6.95 8.55 14.38
C ARG A 138 7.76 7.66 13.44
N GLY A 139 7.49 6.37 13.50
CA GLY A 139 8.11 5.40 12.61
C GLY A 139 7.29 4.13 12.48
N PHE A 140 7.91 3.12 11.90
CA PHE A 140 7.27 1.85 11.64
C PHE A 140 8.18 0.67 12.00
N ARG A 141 7.60 -0.36 12.63
CA ARG A 141 8.17 -1.70 12.65
C ARG A 141 7.84 -2.40 11.34
N VAL A 142 8.82 -3.04 10.72
CA VAL A 142 8.70 -3.61 9.37
C VAL A 142 8.71 -5.14 9.43
N LEU A 143 7.71 -5.73 8.77
CA LEU A 143 7.65 -7.17 8.48
C LEU A 143 7.66 -7.38 6.97
N ILE A 144 8.26 -8.48 6.50
CA ILE A 144 8.36 -8.79 5.06
C ILE A 144 8.05 -10.26 4.74
N GLY A 145 7.68 -10.52 3.49
CA GLY A 145 7.60 -11.88 2.95
C GLY A 145 6.36 -12.68 3.36
N GLY A 146 5.26 -12.03 3.74
CA GLY A 146 4.00 -12.70 4.03
C GLY A 146 3.21 -13.10 2.78
N GLY A 147 2.38 -14.13 2.87
CA GLY A 147 1.38 -14.40 1.84
C GLY A 147 0.66 -15.75 1.90
N LEU A 148 -0.68 -15.68 1.82
CA LEU A 148 -1.64 -16.80 1.86
C LEU A 148 -1.84 -17.50 0.50
N GLY A 149 -0.77 -17.75 -0.25
CA GLY A 149 -0.86 -18.59 -1.45
C GLY A 149 -1.01 -20.08 -1.08
N SER A 150 -0.86 -20.98 -2.06
CA SER A 150 -0.90 -22.45 -1.83
C SER A 150 0.05 -22.94 -0.72
N PHE A 151 1.15 -22.21 -0.52
CA PHE A 151 2.05 -22.40 0.62
C PHE A 151 2.00 -21.16 1.53
N PRO A 152 1.16 -21.11 2.57
CA PRO A 152 1.02 -19.92 3.42
C PRO A 152 2.31 -19.65 4.22
N HIS A 153 2.76 -18.39 4.22
CA HIS A 153 3.90 -17.94 5.02
C HIS A 153 3.50 -16.68 5.79
N ALA A 154 3.83 -16.63 7.07
CA ALA A 154 3.74 -15.39 7.84
C ALA A 154 4.94 -14.50 7.52
N ALA A 155 4.73 -13.20 7.46
CA ALA A 155 5.80 -12.23 7.29
C ALA A 155 6.77 -12.30 8.48
N LYS A 156 8.07 -12.20 8.18
CA LYS A 156 9.17 -12.22 9.16
C LYS A 156 9.55 -10.79 9.52
N HIS A 157 10.03 -10.58 10.74
CA HIS A 157 10.52 -9.30 11.20
C HIS A 157 11.77 -8.89 10.42
N LEU A 158 11.87 -7.62 10.02
CA LEU A 158 13.06 -7.07 9.35
C LEU A 158 13.69 -5.94 10.17
N VAL A 159 12.93 -4.90 10.50
CA VAL A 159 13.42 -3.69 11.19
C VAL A 159 12.48 -3.34 12.34
N ASP A 160 13.03 -3.08 13.51
CA ASP A 160 12.25 -2.68 14.69
C ASP A 160 11.67 -1.27 14.56
N PHE A 161 12.43 -0.36 13.96
CA PHE A 161 12.04 1.03 13.77
C PHE A 161 12.67 1.61 12.51
N ILE A 162 11.83 2.05 11.56
CA ILE A 162 12.21 2.94 10.48
C ILE A 162 11.51 4.30 10.69
N PRO A 163 12.25 5.43 10.75
CA PRO A 163 11.65 6.76 10.78
C PRO A 163 10.68 6.96 9.60
N ALA A 164 9.56 7.66 9.83
CA ALA A 164 8.51 7.76 8.85
C ALA A 164 8.94 8.49 7.55
N ASP A 165 9.87 9.43 7.63
CA ASP A 165 10.48 10.13 6.49
C ASP A 165 11.38 9.21 5.64
N LYS A 166 11.88 8.12 6.21
CA LYS A 166 12.71 7.12 5.52
C LYS A 166 11.91 5.93 4.98
N MET A 167 10.60 5.87 5.21
CA MET A 167 9.78 4.71 4.81
C MET A 167 9.76 4.48 3.29
N LEU A 168 9.79 5.55 2.48
CA LEU A 168 9.74 5.44 1.02
C LEU A 168 11.02 4.79 0.48
N ARG A 169 12.17 5.16 1.05
CA ARG A 169 13.47 4.55 0.78
C ARG A 169 13.48 3.08 1.17
N MET A 170 12.98 2.76 2.37
CA MET A 170 12.89 1.37 2.84
C MET A 170 12.01 0.53 1.91
N CYS A 171 10.83 1.02 1.52
CA CYS A 171 9.96 0.31 0.59
C CYS A 171 10.63 0.09 -0.77
N GLU A 172 11.31 1.10 -1.32
CA GLU A 172 12.07 0.95 -2.56
C GLU A 172 13.18 -0.08 -2.44
N ALA A 173 13.97 -0.06 -1.37
CA ALA A 173 15.06 -1.02 -1.16
C ALA A 173 14.54 -2.46 -1.18
N ILE A 174 13.45 -2.76 -0.46
CA ILE A 174 12.87 -4.11 -0.46
C ILE A 174 12.28 -4.50 -1.81
N VAL A 175 11.66 -3.55 -2.54
CA VAL A 175 11.19 -3.82 -3.90
C VAL A 175 12.38 -4.09 -4.85
N SER A 176 13.50 -3.40 -4.70
CA SER A 176 14.74 -3.65 -5.45
C SER A 176 15.31 -5.03 -5.17
N VAL A 177 15.38 -5.44 -3.90
CA VAL A 177 15.77 -6.82 -3.53
C VAL A 177 14.82 -7.82 -4.21
N PHE A 178 13.52 -7.58 -4.16
CA PHE A 178 12.57 -8.48 -4.80
C PHE A 178 12.77 -8.56 -6.32
N ASP A 179 12.96 -7.44 -7.01
CA ASP A 179 13.15 -7.43 -8.46
C ASP A 179 14.42 -8.17 -8.90
N LYS A 180 15.53 -7.97 -8.16
CA LYS A 180 16.84 -8.59 -8.46
C LYS A 180 16.86 -10.09 -8.18
N TYR A 181 16.25 -10.54 -7.08
CA TYR A 181 16.42 -11.91 -6.58
C TYR A 181 15.18 -12.82 -6.77
N GLY A 182 14.04 -12.26 -7.20
CA GLY A 182 12.84 -13.04 -7.43
C GLY A 182 12.85 -13.83 -8.74
N ASP A 183 12.25 -15.03 -8.71
CA ASP A 183 12.18 -15.91 -9.87
C ASP A 183 11.16 -15.40 -10.90
N LYS A 184 11.61 -15.02 -12.10
CA LYS A 184 10.74 -14.60 -13.22
C LYS A 184 10.31 -15.76 -14.13
N ARG A 185 10.87 -16.97 -13.95
CA ARG A 185 10.60 -18.17 -14.77
C ARG A 185 9.47 -19.01 -14.15
N ASN A 186 9.59 -19.38 -12.88
CA ASN A 186 8.59 -20.21 -12.22
C ASN A 186 7.58 -19.36 -11.44
N ARG A 187 6.41 -19.12 -12.06
CA ARG A 187 5.32 -18.32 -11.49
C ARG A 187 4.83 -18.80 -10.12
N ASN A 188 4.93 -20.09 -9.82
CA ASN A 188 4.48 -20.67 -8.54
C ASN A 188 5.47 -20.37 -7.40
N LYS A 189 6.72 -20.03 -7.73
CA LYS A 189 7.81 -19.69 -6.78
C LYS A 189 8.28 -18.23 -6.90
N ALA A 190 7.53 -17.38 -7.60
CA ALA A 190 7.93 -16.01 -7.97
C ALA A 190 7.61 -14.91 -6.94
N ARG A 191 7.03 -15.24 -5.77
CA ARG A 191 6.65 -14.25 -4.72
C ARG A 191 7.81 -14.00 -3.74
N LEU A 192 7.85 -12.82 -3.13
CA LEU A 192 8.91 -12.42 -2.18
C LEU A 192 9.14 -13.46 -1.08
N LYS A 193 8.08 -14.07 -0.54
CA LYS A 193 8.20 -15.13 0.48
C LYS A 193 9.19 -16.24 0.11
N PHE A 194 9.22 -16.66 -1.16
CA PHE A 194 10.14 -17.71 -1.61
C PHE A 194 11.58 -17.23 -1.71
N VAL A 195 11.79 -15.94 -1.98
CA VAL A 195 13.12 -15.31 -1.92
C VAL A 195 13.60 -15.31 -0.48
N VAL A 196 12.73 -14.91 0.45
CA VAL A 196 13.02 -14.90 1.90
C VAL A 196 13.30 -16.32 2.41
N ASP A 197 12.58 -17.34 1.97
CA ASP A 197 12.83 -18.72 2.39
C ASP A 197 14.09 -19.32 1.76
N LYS A 198 14.40 -18.96 0.50
CA LYS A 198 15.59 -19.45 -0.20
C LYS A 198 16.88 -18.84 0.35
N LEU A 199 16.87 -17.53 0.61
CA LEU A 199 18.07 -16.79 1.04
C LEU A 199 18.24 -16.79 2.57
N GLY A 200 17.16 -16.94 3.33
CA GLY A 200 17.17 -16.75 4.78
C GLY A 200 17.13 -15.27 5.17
N MET A 201 16.71 -14.99 6.42
CA MET A 201 16.57 -13.60 6.88
C MET A 201 17.91 -12.87 6.96
N ASP A 202 18.99 -13.53 7.38
CA ASP A 202 20.29 -12.88 7.52
C ASP A 202 20.78 -12.29 6.19
N LYS A 203 20.69 -13.07 5.10
CA LYS A 203 21.06 -12.59 3.76
C LYS A 203 20.08 -11.53 3.25
N ILE A 204 18.80 -11.64 3.57
CA ILE A 204 17.82 -10.61 3.17
C ILE A 204 18.12 -9.28 3.86
N THR A 205 18.50 -9.30 5.14
CA THR A 205 18.88 -8.10 5.88
C THR A 205 20.12 -7.45 5.27
N GLU A 206 21.17 -8.23 4.95
CA GLU A 206 22.37 -7.75 4.27
C GLU A 206 22.02 -7.08 2.93
N LEU A 207 21.24 -7.75 2.07
CA LEU A 207 20.82 -7.21 0.78
C LEU A 207 19.94 -5.96 0.92
N TYR A 208 19.06 -5.93 1.93
CA TYR A 208 18.27 -4.76 2.24
C TYR A 208 19.16 -3.58 2.63
N GLU A 209 20.15 -3.78 3.49
CA GLU A 209 21.07 -2.75 3.94
C GLU A 209 21.93 -2.21 2.78
N GLU A 210 22.39 -3.09 1.88
CA GLU A 210 23.09 -2.71 0.64
C GLU A 210 22.23 -1.82 -0.26
N GLU A 211 21.00 -2.26 -0.60
CA GLU A 211 20.08 -1.47 -1.44
C GLU A 211 19.67 -0.17 -0.74
N TYR A 212 19.45 -0.22 0.58
CA TYR A 212 19.09 0.95 1.36
C TYR A 212 20.24 1.96 1.33
N ALA A 213 21.48 1.56 1.60
CA ALA A 213 22.66 2.42 1.54
C ALA A 213 22.87 3.02 0.14
N ALA A 214 22.67 2.24 -0.93
CA ALA A 214 22.79 2.73 -2.30
C ALA A 214 21.79 3.86 -2.65
N LEU A 215 20.68 3.97 -1.90
CA LEU A 215 19.64 4.98 -2.08
C LEU A 215 19.82 6.23 -1.19
N ASP A 216 20.95 6.38 -0.48
CA ASP A 216 21.14 7.47 0.51
C ASP A 216 21.06 8.87 -0.05
N THR A 217 21.64 9.07 -1.23
CA THR A 217 21.72 10.37 -1.91
C THR A 217 20.43 10.75 -2.65
N LYS A 218 19.46 9.84 -2.71
CA LYS A 218 18.22 10.05 -3.46
C LYS A 218 17.26 10.92 -2.66
N ALA A 219 16.72 11.96 -3.31
CA ALA A 219 15.64 12.75 -2.75
C ALA A 219 14.31 11.97 -2.80
N TYR A 220 13.56 12.04 -1.70
CA TYR A 220 12.22 11.48 -1.58
C TYR A 220 11.20 12.60 -1.40
N PRO A 221 9.98 12.46 -1.97
CA PRO A 221 8.94 13.48 -1.79
C PRO A 221 8.55 13.59 -0.31
N SER A 222 8.22 14.81 0.11
CA SER A 222 7.67 15.05 1.45
C SER A 222 6.32 14.36 1.59
N ILE A 223 6.02 13.94 2.82
CA ILE A 223 4.73 13.31 3.16
C ILE A 223 3.85 14.39 3.76
N GLU A 224 2.79 14.74 3.05
CA GLU A 224 1.76 15.64 3.55
C GLU A 224 0.97 14.92 4.66
N LEU A 225 1.08 15.43 5.88
CA LEU A 225 0.28 14.95 7.00
C LEU A 225 -0.90 15.93 7.18
N PRO A 226 -2.13 15.43 7.37
CA PRO A 226 -3.26 16.30 7.70
C PRO A 226 -2.93 17.06 8.99
N GLU A 227 -3.29 18.34 9.02
CA GLU A 227 -3.25 19.12 10.25
C GLU A 227 -4.10 18.41 11.31
N GLY A 228 -3.56 18.28 12.52
CA GLY A 228 -4.17 17.48 13.57
C GLY A 228 -5.57 17.97 13.93
N GLY A 229 -6.52 17.04 14.01
CA GLY A 229 -7.91 17.29 14.41
C GLY A 229 -8.81 16.18 13.90
N ASN A 230 -9.80 15.78 14.69
CA ASN A 230 -10.94 15.11 14.08
C ASN A 230 -11.56 16.12 13.10
N PRO A 231 -11.91 15.73 11.87
CA PRO A 231 -12.74 16.59 11.05
C PRO A 231 -13.98 16.97 11.86
N ASP A 232 -14.34 18.25 11.88
CA ASP A 232 -15.58 18.69 12.53
C ASP A 232 -16.71 17.84 12.00
N ILE A 233 -17.32 17.06 12.89
CA ILE A 233 -18.47 16.23 12.54
C ILE A 233 -19.59 17.23 12.33
N PRO A 234 -20.10 17.42 11.09
CA PRO A 234 -21.24 18.29 10.89
C PRO A 234 -22.39 17.76 11.75
N GLU A 235 -23.06 18.65 12.47
CA GLU A 235 -24.26 18.27 13.22
C GLU A 235 -25.23 17.57 12.27
N TYR A 236 -25.62 16.35 12.63
CA TYR A 236 -26.65 15.62 11.91
C TYR A 236 -27.95 16.42 11.98
N GLN A 237 -28.36 17.00 10.87
CA GLN A 237 -29.67 17.63 10.70
C GLN A 237 -30.60 16.55 10.13
N PRO A 238 -31.52 15.97 10.93
CA PRO A 238 -32.51 15.04 10.39
C PRO A 238 -33.35 15.75 9.33
N ASP A 239 -33.37 15.20 8.12
CA ASP A 239 -34.28 15.63 7.06
C ASP A 239 -35.69 15.15 7.41
N ASN A 240 -36.47 16.00 8.06
CA ASN A 240 -37.86 15.76 8.42
C ASN A 240 -38.82 16.21 7.30
N GLN A 241 -38.50 15.87 6.04
CA GLN A 241 -39.42 16.03 4.90
C GLN A 241 -40.22 14.75 4.64
#